data_AF-T1CTP5-F1
#
_entry.id   AF-T1CTP5-F1
#
_cell.length_a   1.000
_cell.length_b   1.000
_cell.length_c   1.000
_cell.angle_alpha   90.00
_cell.angle_beta   90.00
_cell.angle_gamma   90.00
#
_symmetry.space_group_name_H-M   'P 1'
#
loop_
_entity.id
_entity.type
_entity.pdbx_description
1 polymer ?
#
loop_
_entity_poly.entity_id
_entity_poly.type
_entity_poly.pdbx_seq_one_letter_code
_entity_poly.pdbx_strand_id
1 'polypeptide(L)'
;MDPMEAGDVAYMLANGQGKTRASRNGTARASASWRILFLSAGEIGIASLMATAGKKTNAGQEIRLADIAADAGAGMGCFEQIHGQPSPAAFALALKEAALKAHGAVGLQWLHHVVQDRANLVEVISNGVNDFVAEVAPNGSEGQVIRVARRFGLTAVAGELATHYQLTGWAEGEATQGVKRCFEAWLEGFGGTENREDRAILDHVKRFFESHGSARFENLEVDKGQRIINRAGFIRGNSRGNFEYLVLLEVFKNELCQGFDRKLVIQILKRNGWLEIGSDGRPNQKLSIRGFDKPRVYVFNDKIWS
;
A
#
# COMPACT_ATOMS: atom_id res chain seq x y z
N MET A 1 -1.20 10.82 18.63
CA MET A 1 0.09 10.55 17.97
C MET A 1 0.37 11.71 17.04
N ASP A 2 1.59 12.26 17.02
CA ASP A 2 1.94 13.32 16.07
C ASP A 2 1.93 12.73 14.63
N PRO A 3 1.16 13.30 13.69
CA PRO A 3 1.17 12.90 12.28
C PRO A 3 2.57 12.81 11.64
N MET A 4 3.51 13.65 12.09
CA MET A 4 4.88 13.63 11.60
C MET A 4 5.67 12.42 12.08
N GLU A 5 5.40 11.90 13.28
CA GLU A 5 6.13 10.79 13.87
C GLU A 5 5.46 9.43 13.64
N ALA A 6 4.19 9.41 13.25
CA ALA A 6 3.39 8.20 13.12
C ALA A 6 4.04 7.13 12.23
N GLY A 7 4.49 7.52 11.04
CA GLY A 7 5.15 6.60 10.09
C GLY A 7 6.45 6.01 10.64
N ASP A 8 7.25 6.81 11.36
CA ASP A 8 8.51 6.36 11.94
C ASP A 8 8.27 5.40 13.11
N VAL A 9 7.27 5.69 13.94
CA VAL A 9 6.88 4.83 15.08
C VAL A 9 6.38 3.47 14.58
N ALA A 10 5.50 3.45 13.58
CA ALA A 10 5.03 2.20 12.97
C ALA A 10 6.18 1.40 12.36
N TYR A 11 7.14 2.08 11.73
CA TYR A 11 8.32 1.45 11.16
C TYR A 11 9.22 0.81 12.22
N MET A 12 9.48 1.52 13.32
CA MET A 12 10.26 1.01 14.44
C MET A 12 9.59 -0.19 15.11
N LEU A 13 8.28 -0.10 15.39
CA LEU A 13 7.51 -1.17 16.00
C LEU A 13 7.55 -2.43 15.14
N ALA A 14 7.31 -2.31 13.84
CA ALA A 14 7.31 -3.43 12.91
C ALA A 14 8.70 -4.05 12.67
N ASN A 15 9.76 -3.26 12.77
CA ASN A 15 11.14 -3.74 12.57
C ASN A 15 11.78 -4.30 13.86
N GLY A 16 11.13 -4.14 15.01
CA GLY A 16 11.65 -4.73 16.24
C GLY A 16 12.84 -4.01 16.85
N GLN A 17 13.04 -2.72 16.56
CA GLN A 17 14.23 -1.97 17.01
C GLN A 17 13.90 -0.55 17.49
N GLY A 18 14.45 -0.20 18.65
CA GLY A 18 14.39 1.15 19.22
C GLY A 18 15.39 2.13 18.59
N LYS A 19 15.17 3.44 18.77
CA LYS A 19 16.13 4.47 18.35
C LYS A 19 17.46 4.28 19.08
N THR A 20 18.54 4.08 18.34
CA THR A 20 19.91 4.06 18.89
C THR A 20 20.27 5.44 19.39
N ARG A 21 20.65 5.55 20.67
CA ARG A 21 21.17 6.79 21.27
C ARG A 21 22.62 6.59 21.67
N ALA A 22 23.46 7.60 21.45
CA ALA A 22 24.82 7.60 21.98
C ALA A 22 24.78 7.60 23.52
N SER A 23 25.68 6.85 24.16
CA SER A 23 25.90 6.96 25.59
C SER A 23 26.60 8.28 25.92
N ARG A 24 26.56 8.69 27.19
CA ARG A 24 27.29 9.88 27.71
C ARG A 24 28.81 9.80 27.47
N ASN A 25 29.33 8.61 27.17
CA ASN A 25 30.75 8.33 26.93
C ASN A 25 31.07 8.07 25.45
N GLY A 26 30.15 8.39 24.52
CA GLY A 26 30.39 8.24 23.07
C GLY A 26 30.28 6.80 22.53
N THR A 27 30.03 5.80 23.39
CA THR A 27 29.77 4.42 22.97
C THR A 27 28.30 4.25 22.55
N ALA A 28 28.03 3.47 21.49
CA ALA A 28 26.66 3.17 21.09
C ALA A 28 25.95 2.38 22.21
N ARG A 29 24.84 2.89 22.73
CA ARG A 29 24.01 2.16 23.71
C ARG A 29 23.29 1.02 23.01
N ALA A 30 23.23 -0.16 23.63
CA ALA A 30 22.43 -1.27 23.11
C ALA A 30 20.98 -0.80 22.89
N SER A 31 20.51 -0.90 21.65
CA SER A 31 19.13 -0.58 21.29
C SER A 31 18.20 -1.68 21.81
N ALA A 32 17.06 -1.30 22.38
CA ALA A 32 16.02 -2.28 22.70
C ALA A 32 15.55 -2.99 21.42
N SER A 33 15.37 -4.31 21.48
CA SER A 33 14.86 -5.11 20.39
C SER A 33 13.65 -5.94 20.81
N TRP A 34 12.71 -6.16 19.90
CA TRP A 34 11.49 -6.92 20.15
C TRP A 34 11.03 -7.69 18.91
N ARG A 35 10.19 -8.71 19.11
CA ARG A 35 9.50 -9.44 18.05
C ARG A 35 8.07 -9.70 18.51
N ILE A 36 7.17 -8.83 18.09
CA ILE A 36 5.76 -8.84 18.54
C ILE A 36 4.83 -8.67 17.35
N LEU A 37 3.61 -9.19 17.49
CA LEU A 37 2.45 -8.68 16.78
C LEU A 37 1.82 -7.61 17.68
N PHE A 38 1.40 -6.50 17.09
CA PHE A 38 0.77 -5.41 17.82
C PHE A 38 -0.51 -4.99 17.11
N LEU A 39 -1.46 -4.47 17.90
CA LEU A 39 -2.71 -3.92 17.42
C LEU A 39 -2.76 -2.44 17.78
N SER A 40 -3.33 -1.64 16.90
CA SER A 40 -3.66 -0.24 17.14
C SER A 40 -5.09 0.00 16.67
N ALA A 41 -5.81 0.86 17.37
CA ALA A 41 -7.15 1.28 17.00
C ALA A 41 -7.18 2.81 16.94
N GLY A 42 -7.71 3.35 15.85
CA GLY A 42 -7.83 4.78 15.62
C GLY A 42 -8.93 5.09 14.62
N GLU A 43 -9.45 6.32 14.66
CA GLU A 43 -10.52 6.78 13.77
C GLU A 43 -10.04 6.91 12.31
N ILE A 44 -8.75 7.18 12.13
CA ILE A 44 -8.12 7.33 10.83
C ILE A 44 -6.93 6.38 10.72
N GLY A 45 -6.81 5.72 9.56
CA GLY A 45 -5.66 4.89 9.22
C GLY A 45 -4.36 5.69 9.17
N ILE A 46 -3.23 4.99 9.26
CA ILE A 46 -1.92 5.65 9.41
C ILE A 46 -1.54 6.47 8.18
N ALA A 47 -1.93 5.99 6.99
CA ALA A 47 -1.74 6.69 5.72
C ALA A 47 -2.47 8.02 5.70
N SER A 48 -3.75 8.02 6.11
CA SER A 48 -4.56 9.23 6.22
C SER A 48 -4.00 10.20 7.25
N LEU A 49 -3.56 9.69 8.41
CA LEU A 49 -2.92 10.51 9.43
C LEU A 49 -1.66 11.20 8.89
N MET A 50 -0.75 10.46 8.23
CA MET A 50 0.46 11.03 7.64
C MET A 50 0.17 12.05 6.54
N ALA A 51 -0.88 11.82 5.75
CA ALA A 51 -1.30 12.75 4.70
C ALA A 51 -1.72 14.12 5.26
N THR A 52 -2.29 14.19 6.47
CA THR A 52 -2.63 15.47 7.12
C THR A 52 -1.42 16.37 7.39
N ALA A 53 -0.22 15.78 7.50
CA ALA A 53 1.05 16.50 7.65
C ALA A 53 1.83 16.63 6.32
N GLY A 54 1.19 16.38 5.18
CA GLY A 54 1.83 16.44 3.86
C GLY A 54 2.87 15.35 3.62
N LYS A 55 2.93 14.30 4.46
CA LYS A 55 3.82 13.16 4.24
C LYS A 55 3.12 12.12 3.37
N LYS A 56 3.84 11.59 2.38
CA LYS A 56 3.40 10.41 1.61
C LYS A 56 3.74 9.14 2.39
N THR A 57 2.79 8.23 2.54
CA THR A 57 3.06 6.84 2.93
C THR A 57 3.68 6.10 1.75
N ASN A 58 4.75 5.36 2.01
CA ASN A 58 5.27 4.41 1.03
C ASN A 58 4.54 3.06 1.23
N ALA A 59 4.30 2.32 0.14
CA ALA A 59 3.66 0.99 0.20
C ALA A 59 4.34 0.03 1.21
N GLY A 60 5.66 0.17 1.39
CA GLY A 60 6.43 -0.58 2.39
C GLY A 60 6.03 -0.31 3.86
N GLN A 61 5.46 0.84 4.18
CA GLN A 61 4.96 1.16 5.52
C GLN A 61 3.56 0.58 5.74
N GLU A 62 2.69 0.67 4.74
CA GLU A 62 1.31 0.15 4.80
C GLU A 62 1.27 -1.38 4.89
N ILE A 63 2.20 -2.10 4.24
CA ILE A 63 2.29 -3.57 4.40
C ILE A 63 2.78 -4.01 5.79
N ARG A 64 3.38 -3.08 6.56
CA ARG A 64 3.92 -3.39 7.90
C ARG A 64 2.88 -3.21 9.00
N LEU A 65 1.90 -2.34 8.77
CA LEU A 65 0.73 -2.14 9.62
C LEU A 65 -0.51 -2.26 8.74
N ALA A 66 -1.09 -3.46 8.70
CA ALA A 66 -2.29 -3.71 7.92
C ALA A 66 -3.48 -2.97 8.55
N ASP A 67 -3.92 -1.89 7.91
CA ASP A 67 -5.11 -1.14 8.32
C ASP A 67 -6.37 -1.89 7.88
N ILE A 68 -7.22 -2.27 8.84
CA ILE A 68 -8.46 -3.01 8.62
C ILE A 68 -9.61 -2.13 9.09
N ALA A 69 -10.62 -1.94 8.25
CA ALA A 69 -11.80 -1.19 8.64
C ALA A 69 -12.54 -1.91 9.78
N ALA A 70 -12.88 -1.18 10.85
CA ALA A 70 -13.62 -1.71 12.00
C ALA A 70 -15.14 -1.75 11.74
N ASP A 71 -15.54 -2.20 10.55
CA ASP A 71 -16.92 -2.42 10.14
C ASP A 71 -17.02 -3.86 9.60
N ALA A 72 -17.81 -4.68 10.29
CA ALA A 72 -18.02 -6.07 9.94
C ALA A 72 -19.12 -6.25 8.86
N GLY A 73 -19.70 -5.16 8.35
CA GLY A 73 -20.72 -5.20 7.29
C GLY A 73 -22.10 -5.71 7.76
N ALA A 74 -22.26 -5.97 9.05
CA ALA A 74 -23.49 -6.50 9.65
C ALA A 74 -24.40 -5.41 10.25
N GLY A 75 -24.11 -4.13 10.01
CA GLY A 75 -24.87 -3.01 10.57
C GLY A 75 -24.69 -2.83 12.09
N MET A 76 -23.68 -3.48 12.68
CA MET A 76 -23.42 -3.51 14.12
C MET A 76 -22.00 -3.04 14.48
N GLY A 77 -21.36 -2.27 13.59
CA GLY A 77 -19.96 -1.85 13.75
C GLY A 77 -19.02 -3.03 13.57
N CYS A 78 -18.08 -3.22 14.49
CA CYS A 78 -17.06 -4.27 14.42
C CYS A 78 -17.56 -5.69 14.79
N PHE A 79 -18.86 -5.90 14.94
CA PHE A 79 -19.44 -7.19 15.34
C PHE A 79 -20.34 -7.76 14.23
N GLU A 80 -20.21 -9.06 13.92
CA GLU A 80 -21.24 -9.78 13.15
C GLU A 80 -22.36 -10.35 14.04
N GLN A 81 -22.10 -10.54 15.33
CA GLN A 81 -23.05 -11.10 16.29
C GLN A 81 -22.86 -10.50 17.68
N ILE A 82 -23.97 -10.30 18.41
CA ILE A 82 -23.99 -9.65 19.73
C ILE A 82 -24.39 -10.61 20.87
N HIS A 83 -24.46 -11.92 20.59
CA HIS A 83 -24.66 -12.99 21.57
C HIS A 83 -25.80 -12.76 22.59
N GLY A 84 -26.95 -12.31 22.10
CA GLY A 84 -28.15 -12.10 22.94
C GLY A 84 -28.17 -10.79 23.73
N GLN A 85 -27.18 -9.90 23.54
CA GLN A 85 -27.21 -8.57 24.11
C GLN A 85 -28.24 -7.68 23.41
N PRO A 86 -28.78 -6.65 24.10
CA PRO A 86 -29.85 -5.81 23.54
C PRO A 86 -29.38 -4.85 22.45
N SER A 87 -28.07 -4.58 22.34
CA SER A 87 -27.50 -3.74 21.28
C SER A 87 -25.99 -3.99 21.11
N PRO A 88 -25.37 -3.58 19.97
CA PRO A 88 -23.93 -3.64 19.79
C PRO A 88 -23.14 -2.86 20.85
N ALA A 89 -23.68 -1.72 21.30
CA ALA A 89 -23.07 -0.92 22.37
C ALA A 89 -23.11 -1.67 23.71
N ALA A 90 -24.23 -2.33 24.03
CA ALA A 90 -24.33 -3.15 25.24
C ALA A 90 -23.36 -4.34 25.19
N PHE A 91 -23.20 -4.96 24.02
CA PHE A 91 -22.23 -6.04 23.84
C PHE A 91 -20.78 -5.58 24.03
N ALA A 92 -20.38 -4.45 23.44
CA ALA A 92 -19.06 -3.87 23.65
C ALA A 92 -18.78 -3.58 25.12
N LEU A 93 -19.76 -3.03 25.86
CA LEU A 93 -19.63 -2.76 27.29
C LEU A 93 -19.48 -4.07 28.09
N ALA A 94 -20.33 -5.06 27.82
CA ALA A 94 -20.27 -6.36 28.49
C ALA A 94 -18.94 -7.07 28.25
N LEU A 95 -18.42 -7.05 27.02
CA LEU A 95 -17.09 -7.58 26.67
C LEU A 95 -15.99 -6.87 27.45
N LYS A 96 -16.03 -5.54 27.51
CA LYS A 96 -15.05 -4.74 28.26
C LYS A 96 -15.05 -5.08 29.75
N GLU A 97 -16.23 -5.17 30.37
CA GLU A 97 -16.37 -5.53 31.78
C GLU A 97 -15.89 -6.95 32.06
N ALA A 98 -16.22 -7.90 31.18
CA ALA A 98 -15.77 -9.28 31.30
C ALA A 98 -14.24 -9.38 31.19
N ALA A 99 -13.63 -8.70 30.21
CA ALA A 99 -12.18 -8.68 30.03
C ALA A 99 -11.44 -8.03 31.22
N LEU A 100 -12.01 -6.99 31.83
CA LEU A 100 -11.43 -6.38 33.04
C LEU A 100 -11.45 -7.35 34.23
N LYS A 101 -12.51 -8.15 34.38
CA LYS A 101 -12.64 -9.13 35.46
C LYS A 101 -11.83 -10.41 35.22
N ALA A 102 -11.73 -10.84 33.96
CA ALA A 102 -11.10 -12.09 33.56
C ALA A 102 -10.14 -11.84 32.38
N HIS A 103 -8.83 -11.71 32.69
CA HIS A 103 -7.76 -11.59 31.70
C HIS A 103 -6.52 -12.39 32.11
N GLY A 104 -5.64 -12.65 31.13
CA GLY A 104 -4.32 -13.27 31.36
C GLY A 104 -4.29 -14.79 31.52
N ALA A 105 -5.39 -15.42 31.97
CA ALA A 105 -5.45 -16.87 32.23
C ALA A 105 -5.13 -17.73 30.99
N VAL A 106 -5.76 -17.42 29.85
CA VAL A 106 -5.61 -18.19 28.59
C VAL A 106 -4.17 -18.13 28.07
N GLY A 107 -3.50 -16.99 28.20
CA GLY A 107 -2.13 -16.81 27.69
C GLY A 107 -1.11 -17.72 28.38
N LEU A 108 -1.27 -18.00 29.68
CA LEU A 108 -0.37 -18.90 30.39
C LEU A 108 -0.57 -20.36 29.97
N GLN A 109 -1.83 -20.80 29.81
CA GLN A 109 -2.13 -22.15 29.33
C GLN A 109 -1.62 -22.36 27.91
N TRP A 110 -1.82 -21.38 27.03
CA TRP A 110 -1.25 -21.36 25.68
C TRP A 110 0.27 -21.59 25.70
N LEU A 111 1.00 -20.88 26.57
CA LEU A 111 2.46 -21.04 26.68
C LEU A 111 2.87 -22.45 27.12
N HIS A 112 2.15 -23.07 28.07
CA HIS A 112 2.42 -24.45 28.46
C HIS A 112 2.28 -25.41 27.29
N HIS A 113 1.18 -25.32 26.54
CA HIS A 113 0.97 -26.16 25.35
C HIS A 113 2.05 -25.94 24.29
N VAL A 114 2.37 -24.68 23.96
CA VAL A 114 3.40 -24.36 22.97
C VAL A 114 4.78 -24.90 23.36
N VAL A 115 5.14 -24.84 24.63
CA VAL A 115 6.42 -25.36 25.12
C VAL A 115 6.46 -26.89 25.08
N GLN A 116 5.36 -27.55 25.44
CA GLN A 116 5.25 -29.01 25.42
C GLN A 116 5.31 -29.56 23.99
N ASP A 117 4.60 -28.94 23.04
CA ASP A 117 4.48 -29.42 21.65
C ASP A 117 5.48 -28.79 20.68
N ARG A 118 6.46 -28.05 21.19
CA ARG A 118 7.40 -27.21 20.41
C ARG A 118 8.01 -27.89 19.18
N ALA A 119 8.30 -29.19 19.27
CA ALA A 119 8.96 -29.94 18.21
C ALA A 119 8.03 -30.16 17.01
N ASN A 120 6.75 -30.40 17.27
CA ASN A 120 5.74 -30.64 16.24
C ASN A 120 5.22 -29.32 15.65
N LEU A 121 5.18 -28.27 16.48
CA LEU A 121 4.62 -26.97 16.08
C LEU A 121 5.38 -26.28 14.95
N VAL A 122 6.69 -26.53 14.77
CA VAL A 122 7.47 -25.90 13.70
C VAL A 122 6.89 -26.23 12.33
N GLU A 123 6.63 -27.52 12.08
CA GLU A 123 6.08 -27.99 10.81
C GLU A 123 4.62 -27.59 10.65
N VAL A 124 3.81 -27.77 11.70
CA VAL A 124 2.38 -27.38 11.70
C VAL A 124 2.21 -25.90 11.37
N ILE A 125 3.00 -25.02 12.00
CA ILE A 125 2.93 -23.57 11.75
C ILE A 125 3.41 -23.25 10.34
N SER A 126 4.53 -23.83 9.90
CA SER A 126 5.06 -23.56 8.56
C SER A 126 4.08 -23.97 7.46
N ASN A 127 3.52 -25.18 7.57
CA ASN A 127 2.58 -25.72 6.59
C ASN A 127 1.26 -24.93 6.62
N GLY A 128 0.66 -24.74 7.80
CA GLY A 128 -0.59 -24.00 7.92
C GLY A 128 -0.50 -22.56 7.41
N VAL A 129 0.62 -21.87 7.62
CA VAL A 129 0.83 -20.53 7.05
C VAL A 129 0.93 -20.59 5.52
N ASN A 130 1.63 -21.58 4.97
CA ASN A 130 1.74 -21.72 3.51
C ASN A 130 0.38 -22.06 2.87
N ASP A 131 -0.40 -22.95 3.51
CA ASP A 131 -1.73 -23.33 3.06
C ASP A 131 -2.68 -22.13 3.07
N PHE A 132 -2.69 -21.36 4.17
CA PHE A 132 -3.46 -20.12 4.26
C PHE A 132 -3.10 -19.15 3.14
N VAL A 133 -1.79 -18.93 2.90
CA VAL A 133 -1.32 -18.01 1.85
C VAL A 133 -1.74 -18.50 0.46
N ALA A 134 -1.63 -19.81 0.20
CA ALA A 134 -2.03 -20.41 -1.08
C ALA A 134 -3.54 -20.28 -1.33
N GLU A 135 -4.34 -20.30 -0.26
CA GLU A 135 -5.80 -20.14 -0.35
C GLU A 135 -6.21 -18.69 -0.61
N VAL A 136 -5.60 -17.72 0.09
CA VAL A 136 -6.09 -16.33 0.08
C VAL A 136 -5.40 -15.41 -0.92
N ALA A 137 -4.18 -15.72 -1.37
CA ALA A 137 -3.43 -14.84 -2.26
C ALA A 137 -3.81 -15.10 -3.74
N PRO A 138 -4.30 -14.09 -4.48
CA PRO A 138 -4.58 -14.22 -5.91
C PRO A 138 -3.36 -14.69 -6.72
N ASN A 139 -3.59 -15.42 -7.81
CA ASN A 139 -2.52 -15.80 -8.74
C ASN A 139 -1.80 -14.57 -9.29
N GLY A 140 -0.46 -14.55 -9.18
CA GLY A 140 0.36 -13.41 -9.59
C GLY A 140 0.40 -12.27 -8.57
N SER A 141 -0.09 -12.49 -7.33
CA SER A 141 0.03 -11.54 -6.23
C SER A 141 1.45 -11.00 -6.09
N GLU A 142 1.56 -9.70 -5.92
CA GLU A 142 2.84 -9.06 -5.65
C GLU A 142 3.46 -9.57 -4.33
N GLY A 143 4.79 -9.50 -4.23
CA GLY A 143 5.51 -9.89 -3.01
C GLY A 143 5.14 -9.07 -1.76
N GLN A 144 4.33 -8.02 -1.90
CA GLN A 144 3.76 -7.23 -0.81
C GLN A 144 2.55 -7.94 -0.19
N VAL A 145 1.57 -8.31 -1.01
CA VAL A 145 0.36 -9.04 -0.60
C VAL A 145 0.74 -10.35 0.09
N ILE A 146 1.68 -11.11 -0.50
CA ILE A 146 2.19 -12.36 0.08
C ILE A 146 2.78 -12.14 1.49
N ARG A 147 3.49 -11.02 1.71
CA ARG A 147 4.09 -10.71 3.02
C ARG A 147 3.05 -10.42 4.09
N VAL A 148 1.95 -9.76 3.72
CA VAL A 148 0.84 -9.50 4.63
C VAL A 148 0.05 -10.78 4.89
N ALA A 149 -0.26 -11.55 3.85
CA ALA A 149 -0.95 -12.84 3.95
C ALA A 149 -0.25 -13.80 4.91
N ARG A 150 1.10 -13.87 4.90
CA ARG A 150 1.86 -14.71 5.87
C ARG A 150 1.63 -14.32 7.33
N ARG A 151 1.42 -13.04 7.63
CA ARG A 151 1.16 -12.56 9.00
C ARG A 151 -0.27 -12.89 9.44
N PHE A 152 -1.23 -12.74 8.53
CA PHE A 152 -2.60 -13.19 8.76
C PHE A 152 -2.64 -14.71 8.95
N GLY A 153 -1.98 -15.48 8.09
CA GLY A 153 -1.87 -16.93 8.23
C GLY A 153 -1.28 -17.36 9.56
N LEU A 154 -0.29 -16.62 10.09
CA LEU A 154 0.25 -16.91 11.42
C LEU A 154 -0.81 -16.73 12.52
N THR A 155 -1.65 -15.70 12.43
CA THR A 155 -2.78 -15.47 13.34
C THR A 155 -3.86 -16.55 13.20
N ALA A 156 -4.19 -16.95 11.97
CA ALA A 156 -5.15 -18.03 11.70
C ALA A 156 -4.70 -19.33 12.35
N VAL A 157 -3.47 -19.77 12.06
CA VAL A 157 -2.91 -21.00 12.63
C VAL A 157 -2.83 -20.93 14.16
N ALA A 158 -2.44 -19.79 14.73
CA ALA A 158 -2.43 -19.62 16.17
C ALA A 158 -3.83 -19.77 16.79
N GLY A 159 -4.87 -19.24 16.11
CA GLY A 159 -6.25 -19.41 16.50
C GLY A 159 -6.72 -20.87 16.44
N GLU A 160 -6.43 -21.58 15.34
CA GLU A 160 -6.78 -23.01 15.21
C GLU A 160 -6.06 -23.88 16.26
N LEU A 161 -4.79 -23.60 16.53
CA LEU A 161 -4.05 -24.26 17.61
C LEU A 161 -4.68 -23.97 18.98
N ALA A 162 -5.14 -22.74 19.22
CA ALA A 162 -5.78 -22.40 20.48
C ALA A 162 -7.13 -23.13 20.62
N THR A 163 -7.86 -23.31 19.53
CA THR A 163 -9.05 -24.16 19.46
C THR A 163 -8.73 -25.63 19.71
N HIS A 164 -7.68 -26.16 19.08
CA HIS A 164 -7.21 -27.53 19.29
C HIS A 164 -6.87 -27.81 20.76
N TYR A 165 -6.21 -26.88 21.43
CA TYR A 165 -5.92 -26.94 22.87
C TYR A 165 -7.13 -26.59 23.77
N GLN A 166 -8.33 -26.43 23.19
CA GLN A 166 -9.58 -26.15 23.90
C GLN A 166 -9.57 -24.83 24.69
N LEU A 167 -8.82 -23.83 24.21
CA LEU A 167 -8.67 -22.54 24.89
C LEU A 167 -9.70 -21.49 24.45
N THR A 168 -10.29 -21.63 23.26
CA THR A 168 -11.19 -20.60 22.69
C THR A 168 -12.66 -20.97 22.80
N GLY A 169 -12.99 -22.25 22.74
CA GLY A 169 -14.38 -22.73 22.59
C GLY A 169 -14.98 -22.51 21.20
N TRP A 170 -14.16 -22.13 20.21
CA TRP A 170 -14.57 -21.96 18.82
C TRP A 170 -14.69 -23.30 18.10
N ALA A 171 -15.44 -23.32 17.00
CA ALA A 171 -15.47 -24.46 16.09
C ALA A 171 -14.16 -24.55 15.28
N GLU A 172 -13.81 -25.76 14.84
CA GLU A 172 -12.69 -25.96 13.92
C GLU A 172 -12.89 -25.13 12.63
N GLY A 173 -11.86 -24.39 12.24
CA GLY A 173 -11.88 -23.51 11.06
C GLY A 173 -12.47 -22.11 11.32
N GLU A 174 -13.08 -21.85 12.48
CA GLU A 174 -13.70 -20.56 12.79
C GLU A 174 -12.65 -19.43 12.85
N ALA A 175 -11.49 -19.68 13.46
CA ALA A 175 -10.41 -18.71 13.53
C ALA A 175 -9.86 -18.38 12.13
N THR A 176 -9.65 -19.40 11.31
CA THR A 176 -9.18 -19.26 9.93
C THR A 176 -10.15 -18.45 9.09
N GLN A 177 -11.45 -18.73 9.18
CA GLN A 177 -12.48 -17.99 8.46
C GLN A 177 -12.57 -16.53 8.91
N GLY A 178 -12.47 -16.26 10.22
CA GLY A 178 -12.46 -14.88 10.74
C GLY A 178 -11.25 -14.10 10.23
N VAL A 179 -10.06 -14.68 10.31
CA VAL A 179 -8.82 -14.06 9.81
C VAL A 179 -8.84 -13.87 8.30
N LYS A 180 -9.43 -14.81 7.54
CA LYS A 180 -9.61 -14.69 6.09
C LYS A 180 -10.49 -13.49 5.73
N ARG A 181 -11.63 -13.31 6.40
CA ARG A 181 -12.48 -12.12 6.22
C ARG A 181 -11.72 -10.82 6.49
N CYS A 182 -10.93 -10.77 7.57
CA CYS A 182 -10.09 -9.62 7.87
C CYS A 182 -9.02 -9.36 6.78
N PHE A 183 -8.43 -10.42 6.21
CA PHE A 183 -7.47 -10.30 5.12
C PHE A 183 -8.14 -9.80 3.83
N GLU A 184 -9.31 -10.32 3.50
CA GLU A 184 -10.10 -9.88 2.35
C GLU A 184 -10.48 -8.40 2.46
N ALA A 185 -10.99 -7.97 3.62
CA ALA A 185 -11.29 -6.56 3.89
C ALA A 185 -10.04 -5.66 3.77
N TRP A 186 -8.89 -6.13 4.26
CA TRP A 186 -7.63 -5.43 4.05
C TRP A 186 -7.24 -5.37 2.58
N LEU A 187 -7.35 -6.49 1.85
CA LEU A 187 -6.96 -6.59 0.44
C LEU A 187 -7.83 -5.70 -0.45
N GLU A 188 -9.12 -5.59 -0.19
CA GLU A 188 -10.02 -4.67 -0.89
C GLU A 188 -9.59 -3.21 -0.70
N GLY A 189 -9.27 -2.83 0.55
CA GLY A 189 -8.74 -1.50 0.86
C GLY A 189 -7.38 -1.24 0.21
N PHE A 190 -6.48 -2.22 0.29
CA PHE A 190 -5.10 -2.14 -0.20
C PHE A 190 -5.00 -2.18 -1.73
N GLY A 191 -5.77 -3.03 -2.42
CA GLY A 191 -5.88 -3.06 -3.88
C GLY A 191 -6.51 -1.78 -4.43
N GLY A 192 -7.33 -1.10 -3.63
CA GLY A 192 -7.74 0.28 -3.88
C GLY A 192 -6.58 1.28 -3.84
N THR A 193 -5.53 1.03 -3.06
CA THR A 193 -4.36 1.92 -2.92
C THR A 193 -3.44 1.90 -4.14
N GLU A 194 -3.19 0.74 -4.77
CA GLU A 194 -2.51 0.70 -6.07
C GLU A 194 -3.27 1.53 -7.10
N ASN A 195 -4.59 1.35 -7.17
CA ASN A 195 -5.44 2.20 -8.01
C ASN A 195 -5.38 3.68 -7.61
N ARG A 196 -5.18 4.03 -6.33
CA ARG A 196 -5.02 5.42 -5.88
C ARG A 196 -3.67 6.00 -6.26
N GLU A 197 -2.57 5.25 -6.14
CA GLU A 197 -1.24 5.71 -6.57
C GLU A 197 -1.19 5.85 -8.09
N ASP A 198 -1.74 4.87 -8.81
CA ASP A 198 -1.92 4.93 -10.26
C ASP A 198 -2.74 6.14 -10.67
N ARG A 199 -3.89 6.35 -10.02
CA ARG A 199 -4.75 7.51 -10.27
C ARG A 199 -4.08 8.83 -9.90
N ALA A 200 -3.31 8.87 -8.82
CA ALA A 200 -2.54 10.07 -8.44
C ALA A 200 -1.47 10.41 -9.47
N ILE A 201 -0.80 9.40 -10.06
CA ILE A 201 0.15 9.58 -11.16
C ILE A 201 -0.56 10.09 -12.41
N LEU A 202 -1.69 9.46 -12.79
CA LEU A 202 -2.48 9.88 -13.95
C LEU A 202 -3.01 11.32 -13.77
N ASP A 203 -3.55 11.65 -12.60
CA ASP A 203 -4.04 13.00 -12.27
C ASP A 203 -2.89 14.03 -12.28
N HIS A 204 -1.71 13.68 -11.76
CA HIS A 204 -0.53 14.56 -11.79
C HIS A 204 -0.09 14.87 -13.23
N VAL A 205 -0.01 13.83 -14.07
CA VAL A 205 0.36 13.98 -15.47
C VAL A 205 -0.71 14.76 -16.24
N LYS A 206 -2.00 14.50 -16.00
CA LYS A 206 -3.11 15.21 -16.62
C LYS A 206 -3.09 16.70 -16.28
N ARG A 207 -2.91 17.04 -14.99
CA ARG A 207 -2.77 18.44 -14.52
C ARG A 207 -1.62 19.16 -15.21
N PHE A 208 -0.51 18.48 -15.47
CA PHE A 208 0.61 19.07 -16.20
C PHE A 208 0.20 19.53 -17.59
N PHE A 209 -0.52 18.68 -18.35
CA PHE A 209 -0.98 19.02 -19.70
C PHE A 209 -2.09 20.09 -19.69
N GLU A 210 -3.03 20.02 -18.75
CA GLU A 210 -4.07 21.04 -18.57
C GLU A 210 -3.49 22.43 -18.28
N SER A 211 -2.43 22.49 -17.47
CA SER A 211 -1.82 23.77 -17.04
C SER A 211 -0.87 24.36 -18.09
N HIS A 212 -0.32 23.55 -18.99
CA HIS A 212 0.80 23.94 -19.84
C HIS A 212 0.62 23.71 -21.35
N GLY A 213 -0.44 23.01 -21.76
CA GLY A 213 -0.60 22.47 -23.11
C GLY A 213 -0.42 23.49 -24.24
N SER A 214 -1.01 24.67 -24.13
CA SER A 214 -0.91 25.72 -25.17
C SER A 214 0.27 26.68 -24.98
N ALA A 215 0.86 26.74 -23.79
CA ALA A 215 1.86 27.76 -23.43
C ALA A 215 3.31 27.29 -23.54
N ARG A 216 3.57 26.00 -23.28
CA ARG A 216 4.93 25.44 -23.19
C ARG A 216 5.26 24.43 -24.29
N PHE A 217 4.32 24.16 -25.20
CA PHE A 217 4.53 23.25 -26.32
C PHE A 217 4.50 24.01 -27.65
N GLU A 218 5.54 23.82 -28.46
CA GLU A 218 5.60 24.39 -29.80
C GLU A 218 4.82 23.51 -30.79
N ASN A 219 3.86 24.07 -31.51
CA ASN A 219 3.13 23.35 -32.55
C ASN A 219 3.98 23.28 -33.83
N LEU A 220 4.34 22.06 -34.24
CA LEU A 220 5.23 21.82 -35.39
C LEU A 220 4.56 22.05 -36.76
N GLU A 221 3.24 22.13 -36.80
CA GLU A 221 2.46 22.31 -38.03
C GLU A 221 2.15 23.80 -38.30
N VAL A 222 2.34 24.65 -37.30
CA VAL A 222 2.04 26.08 -37.39
C VAL A 222 3.35 26.86 -37.34
N ASP A 223 3.76 27.40 -38.49
CA ASP A 223 4.95 28.25 -38.59
C ASP A 223 4.64 29.65 -38.06
N LYS A 224 4.54 29.77 -36.73
CA LYS A 224 4.52 31.05 -36.04
C LYS A 224 5.77 31.09 -35.18
N GLY A 225 6.68 32.03 -35.47
CA GLY A 225 7.88 32.32 -34.68
C GLY A 225 7.59 32.84 -33.27
N GLN A 226 6.68 32.18 -32.56
CA GLN A 226 6.27 32.47 -31.19
C GLN A 226 7.37 32.02 -30.24
N ARG A 227 7.79 32.94 -29.37
CA ARG A 227 8.72 32.65 -28.29
C ARG A 227 8.03 31.78 -27.25
N ILE A 228 8.43 30.52 -27.15
CA ILE A 228 7.98 29.60 -26.09
C ILE A 228 8.89 29.75 -24.86
N ILE A 229 8.32 30.22 -23.74
CA ILE A 229 9.03 30.34 -22.46
C ILE A 229 8.99 28.99 -21.73
N ASN A 230 10.11 28.56 -21.13
CA ASN A 230 10.22 27.30 -20.36
C ASN A 230 9.67 26.08 -21.12
N ARG A 231 10.04 25.94 -22.39
CA ARG A 231 9.56 24.88 -23.29
C ARG A 231 9.54 23.50 -22.65
N ALA A 232 8.37 22.88 -22.63
CA ALA A 232 8.12 21.53 -22.16
C ALA A 232 8.34 20.48 -23.28
N GLY A 233 8.05 20.88 -24.52
CA GLY A 233 8.05 19.97 -25.65
C GLY A 233 7.46 20.56 -26.92
N PHE A 234 6.90 19.67 -27.74
CA PHE A 234 6.29 20.00 -29.02
C PHE A 234 4.92 19.32 -29.16
N ILE A 235 4.05 19.85 -30.03
CA ILE A 235 2.80 19.20 -30.44
C ILE A 235 2.85 18.94 -31.93
N ARG A 236 2.36 17.77 -32.35
CA ARG A 236 2.11 17.44 -33.76
C ARG A 236 0.74 16.79 -33.92
N GLY A 237 0.14 16.90 -35.09
CA GLY A 237 -0.95 16.03 -35.49
C GLY A 237 -0.41 14.63 -35.81
N ASN A 238 -1.20 13.62 -35.51
CA ASN A 238 -0.98 12.26 -35.99
C ASN A 238 -1.83 12.00 -37.24
N SER A 239 -1.57 10.87 -37.91
CA SER A 239 -2.29 10.44 -39.11
C SER A 239 -3.79 10.18 -38.92
N ARG A 240 -4.31 10.24 -37.68
CA ARG A 240 -5.73 10.09 -37.35
C ARG A 240 -6.42 11.43 -37.03
N GLY A 241 -5.70 12.55 -37.13
CA GLY A 241 -6.25 13.88 -36.84
C GLY A 241 -6.23 14.26 -35.36
N ASN A 242 -5.61 13.44 -34.50
CA ASN A 242 -5.47 13.74 -33.07
C ASN A 242 -4.09 14.36 -32.80
N PHE A 243 -3.99 15.14 -31.72
CA PHE A 243 -2.73 15.75 -31.32
C PHE A 243 -1.91 14.83 -30.42
N GLU A 244 -0.60 14.77 -30.68
CA GLU A 244 0.39 14.11 -29.84
C GLU A 244 1.29 15.15 -29.16
N TYR A 245 1.56 14.95 -27.87
CA TYR A 245 2.51 15.74 -27.11
C TYR A 245 3.88 15.04 -27.08
N LEU A 246 4.91 15.76 -27.50
CA LEU A 246 6.30 15.31 -27.53
C LEU A 246 7.06 15.98 -26.37
N VAL A 247 7.13 15.32 -25.21
CA VAL A 247 7.72 15.87 -23.99
C VAL A 247 9.22 15.63 -23.93
N LEU A 248 10.01 16.66 -23.65
CA LEU A 248 11.48 16.56 -23.52
C LEU A 248 11.89 15.74 -22.28
N LEU A 249 13.08 15.10 -22.33
CA LEU A 249 13.55 14.18 -21.29
C LEU A 249 13.63 14.80 -19.89
N GLU A 250 14.24 15.97 -19.78
CA GLU A 250 14.43 16.63 -18.48
C GLU A 250 13.09 17.11 -17.91
N VAL A 251 12.16 17.53 -18.76
CA VAL A 251 10.82 17.96 -18.33
C VAL A 251 10.02 16.75 -17.84
N PHE A 252 10.07 15.64 -18.57
CA PHE A 252 9.47 14.39 -18.12
C PHE A 252 10.02 13.97 -16.75
N LYS A 253 11.34 13.97 -16.60
CA LYS A 253 12.01 13.54 -15.37
C LYS A 253 11.75 14.47 -14.18
N ASN A 254 11.85 15.78 -14.38
CA ASN A 254 11.88 16.75 -13.29
C ASN A 254 10.50 17.32 -12.96
N GLU A 255 9.53 17.22 -13.87
CA GLU A 255 8.18 17.76 -13.68
C GLU A 255 7.10 16.65 -13.70
N LEU A 256 7.06 15.81 -14.74
CA LEU A 256 6.03 14.76 -14.81
C LEU A 256 6.29 13.59 -13.85
N CYS A 257 7.55 13.28 -13.54
CA CYS A 257 7.91 12.29 -12.53
C CYS A 257 8.14 12.90 -11.13
N GLN A 258 7.89 14.19 -10.94
CA GLN A 258 8.20 14.84 -9.67
C GLN A 258 7.39 14.21 -8.52
N GLY A 259 8.11 13.71 -7.51
CA GLY A 259 7.49 13.08 -6.34
C GLY A 259 6.97 11.65 -6.56
N PHE A 260 7.32 10.99 -7.67
CA PHE A 260 6.98 9.61 -7.98
C PHE A 260 8.20 8.85 -8.53
N ASP A 261 8.20 7.51 -8.44
CA ASP A 261 9.24 6.70 -9.09
C ASP A 261 9.08 6.72 -10.61
N ARG A 262 10.17 7.03 -11.32
CA ARG A 262 10.14 7.18 -12.79
C ARG A 262 9.76 5.89 -13.51
N LYS A 263 10.20 4.72 -13.03
CA LYS A 263 9.89 3.45 -13.70
C LYS A 263 8.41 3.14 -13.54
N LEU A 264 7.87 3.38 -12.35
CA LEU A 264 6.45 3.22 -12.05
C LEU A 264 5.58 4.14 -12.93
N VAL A 265 5.93 5.42 -13.03
CA VAL A 265 5.23 6.38 -13.91
C VAL A 265 5.19 5.88 -15.37
N ILE A 266 6.34 5.45 -15.92
CA ILE A 266 6.42 4.91 -17.28
C ILE A 266 5.53 3.68 -17.44
N GLN A 267 5.55 2.75 -16.47
CA GLN A 267 4.76 1.53 -16.52
C GLN A 267 3.26 1.82 -16.52
N ILE A 268 2.80 2.73 -15.66
CA ILE A 268 1.39 3.12 -15.54
C ILE A 268 0.90 3.83 -16.80
N LEU A 269 1.68 4.79 -17.29
CA LEU A 269 1.33 5.52 -18.52
C LEU A 269 1.30 4.58 -19.72
N LYS A 270 2.22 3.61 -19.80
CA LYS A 270 2.21 2.57 -20.84
C LYS A 270 0.98 1.67 -20.71
N ARG A 271 0.65 1.19 -19.51
CA ARG A 271 -0.48 0.28 -19.26
C ARG A 271 -1.82 0.95 -19.60
N ASN A 272 -1.97 2.23 -19.29
CA ASN A 272 -3.16 3.02 -19.63
C ASN A 272 -3.14 3.54 -21.10
N GLY A 273 -2.06 3.27 -21.83
CA GLY A 273 -1.92 3.69 -23.23
C GLY A 273 -1.76 5.19 -23.43
N TRP A 274 -1.37 5.95 -22.39
CA TRP A 274 -1.08 7.39 -22.49
C TRP A 274 0.28 7.67 -23.10
N LEU A 275 1.23 6.73 -22.96
CA LEU A 275 2.60 6.83 -23.47
C LEU A 275 2.83 5.84 -24.61
N GLU A 276 3.25 6.37 -25.77
CA GLU A 276 3.59 5.60 -26.97
C GLU A 276 5.03 5.05 -26.90
N ILE A 277 5.16 3.75 -27.11
CA ILE A 277 6.45 3.05 -27.09
C ILE A 277 7.09 3.11 -28.47
N GLY A 278 8.38 3.42 -28.51
CA GLY A 278 9.14 3.43 -29.76
C GLY A 278 9.26 2.05 -30.39
N SER A 279 9.59 2.01 -31.68
CA SER A 279 9.82 0.76 -32.41
C SER A 279 10.98 -0.07 -31.85
N ASP A 280 11.89 0.54 -31.08
CA ASP A 280 12.98 -0.14 -30.36
C ASP A 280 12.56 -0.67 -28.98
N GLY A 281 11.26 -0.62 -28.65
CA GLY A 281 10.70 -1.06 -27.38
C GLY A 281 10.96 -0.10 -26.21
N ARG A 282 11.60 1.05 -26.45
CA ARG A 282 11.90 2.03 -25.40
C ARG A 282 10.76 3.03 -25.20
N PRO A 283 10.57 3.53 -23.96
CA PRO A 283 9.52 4.50 -23.65
C PRO A 283 9.82 5.93 -24.17
N ASN A 284 11.06 6.21 -24.57
CA ASN A 284 11.44 7.46 -25.22
C ASN A 284 11.95 7.19 -26.64
N GLN A 285 11.73 8.14 -27.53
CA GLN A 285 11.98 8.01 -28.96
C GLN A 285 12.88 9.15 -29.44
N LYS A 286 13.79 8.88 -30.39
CA LYS A 286 14.53 9.94 -31.11
C LYS A 286 13.71 10.34 -32.32
N LEU A 287 13.24 11.58 -32.36
CA LEU A 287 12.41 12.08 -33.46
C LEU A 287 13.07 13.28 -34.14
N SER A 288 13.03 13.32 -35.46
CA SER A 288 13.48 14.48 -36.23
C SER A 288 12.45 15.60 -36.07
N ILE A 289 12.86 16.72 -35.49
CA ILE A 289 12.00 17.88 -35.26
C ILE A 289 12.61 19.07 -36.00
N ARG A 290 11.80 19.82 -36.75
CA ARG A 290 12.28 20.97 -37.53
C ARG A 290 13.00 21.96 -36.60
N GLY A 291 14.24 22.32 -36.93
CA GLY A 291 15.06 23.22 -36.12
C GLY A 291 15.78 22.58 -34.92
N PHE A 292 15.64 21.27 -34.70
CA PHE A 292 16.29 20.55 -33.59
C PHE A 292 16.97 19.27 -34.06
N ASP A 293 18.21 19.02 -33.61
CA ASP A 293 18.93 17.80 -33.93
C ASP A 293 18.38 16.60 -33.13
N LYS A 294 17.44 15.90 -33.74
CA LYS A 294 16.85 14.61 -33.31
C LYS A 294 16.71 14.46 -31.79
N PRO A 295 15.96 15.35 -31.10
CA PRO A 295 15.80 15.25 -29.66
C PRO A 295 15.16 13.92 -29.27
N ARG A 296 15.56 13.42 -28.09
CA ARG A 296 14.82 12.34 -27.44
C ARG A 296 13.59 12.93 -26.76
N VAL A 297 12.45 12.27 -26.90
CA VAL A 297 11.18 12.71 -26.33
C VAL A 297 10.34 11.53 -25.86
N TYR A 298 9.45 11.78 -24.91
CA TYR A 298 8.35 10.90 -24.56
C TYR A 298 7.13 11.32 -25.37
N VAL A 299 6.48 10.37 -26.05
CA VAL A 299 5.35 10.65 -26.94
C VAL A 299 4.07 10.29 -26.22
N PHE A 300 3.19 11.27 -26.03
CA PHE A 300 1.88 11.06 -25.44
C PHE A 300 0.78 11.29 -26.46
N ASN A 301 -0.24 10.44 -26.44
CA ASN A 301 -1.37 10.51 -27.36
C ASN A 301 -2.60 11.18 -26.71
N ASP A 302 -3.70 11.21 -27.45
CA ASP A 302 -4.98 11.81 -27.06
C ASP A 302 -5.69 11.11 -25.91
N LYS A 303 -5.29 9.87 -25.55
CA LYS A 303 -5.88 9.14 -24.42
C LYS A 303 -5.60 9.77 -23.06
N ILE A 304 -4.71 10.77 -22.97
CA ILE A 304 -4.58 11.58 -21.75
C ILE A 304 -5.93 12.23 -21.37
N TRP A 305 -6.78 12.50 -22.36
CA TRP A 305 -8.06 13.19 -22.16
C TRP A 305 -9.25 12.25 -21.92
N SER A 306 -9.09 10.95 -22.17
CA SER A 306 -10.11 9.94 -21.91
C SER A 306 -10.28 9.57 -20.44
#